data_AF-A0A1E3HEX4-F1
#
_entry.id   AF-A0A1E3HEX4-F1
#
_cell.length_a   1.000
_cell.length_b   1.000
_cell.length_c   1.000
_cell.angle_alpha   90.00
_cell.angle_beta   90.00
_cell.angle_gamma   90.00
#
_symmetry.space_group_name_H-M   'P 1'
#
loop_
_entity.id
_entity.type
_entity.pdbx_description
1 polymer ?
#
loop_
_entity_poly.entity_id
_entity_poly.type
_entity_poly.pdbx_seq_one_letter_code
_entity_poly.pdbx_strand_id
1 'polypeptide(L)'
;MSAQDPNAPPPEVEATLSRLSQYRNVRGVMVLARSHIVGDTPHPSRPGDAGIVQTTGTVFEGEGGAKYAGAVEMIVLSTGAAIAECEEGDELRLMRIRTKRHELIITPDEKYVLVGSARPGAMSAYLLTPTPHSS
;
A
#
# COMPACT_ATOMS: atom_id res chain seq x y z
N MET A 1 -26.57 4.17 16.06
CA MET A 1 -25.11 3.98 16.17
C MET A 1 -24.74 2.93 15.15
N SER A 2 -24.31 3.35 13.96
CA SER A 2 -23.99 2.43 12.87
C SER A 2 -22.71 1.69 13.22
N ALA A 3 -22.79 0.37 13.31
CA ALA A 3 -21.63 -0.49 13.46
C ALA A 3 -20.74 -0.28 12.23
N GLN A 4 -19.54 0.21 12.45
CA GLN A 4 -18.53 0.33 11.40
C GLN A 4 -18.12 -1.09 11.02
N ASP A 5 -18.29 -1.46 9.74
CA ASP A 5 -17.86 -2.75 9.24
C ASP A 5 -16.37 -2.95 9.61
N PRO A 6 -16.00 -4.07 10.27
CA PRO A 6 -14.63 -4.29 10.71
C PRO A 6 -13.62 -4.42 9.55
N ASN A 7 -14.13 -4.48 8.32
CA ASN A 7 -13.36 -4.57 7.08
C ASN A 7 -13.43 -3.29 6.22
N ALA A 8 -14.11 -2.24 6.68
CA ALA A 8 -14.14 -0.96 5.96
C ALA A 8 -12.81 -0.20 6.15
N PRO A 9 -12.22 0.35 5.08
CA PRO A 9 -11.02 1.17 5.21
C PRO A 9 -11.30 2.40 6.11
N PRO A 10 -10.38 2.77 7.02
CA PRO A 10 -10.54 3.95 7.85
C PRO A 10 -10.74 5.21 7.00
N PRO A 11 -11.49 6.22 7.50
CA PRO A 11 -11.70 7.49 6.80
C PRO A 11 -10.39 8.19 6.38
N GLU A 12 -9.31 7.99 7.14
CA GLU A 12 -7.98 8.52 6.84
C GLU A 12 -7.35 7.89 5.59
N VAL A 13 -7.61 6.60 5.37
CA VAL A 13 -7.17 5.87 4.18
C VAL A 13 -7.93 6.38 2.96
N GLU A 14 -9.26 6.52 3.06
CA GLU A 14 -10.08 7.10 1.99
C GLU A 14 -9.67 8.53 1.63
N ALA A 15 -9.39 9.38 2.63
CA ALA A 15 -8.92 10.74 2.40
C ALA A 15 -7.55 10.77 1.69
N THR A 16 -6.66 9.85 2.04
CA THR A 16 -5.35 9.71 1.40
C THR A 16 -5.48 9.20 -0.03
N LEU A 17 -6.35 8.22 -0.28
CA LEU A 17 -6.67 7.72 -1.61
C LEU A 17 -7.25 8.82 -2.51
N SER A 18 -8.23 9.56 -2.00
CA SER A 18 -8.87 10.66 -2.72
C SER A 18 -7.83 11.70 -3.14
N ARG A 19 -6.98 12.13 -2.21
CA ARG A 19 -5.88 13.07 -2.47
C ARG A 19 -4.84 12.54 -3.46
N LEU A 20 -4.46 11.27 -3.37
CA LEU A 20 -3.51 10.67 -4.30
C LEU A 20 -4.09 10.53 -5.71
N SER A 21 -5.36 10.16 -5.83
CA SER A 21 -6.06 10.02 -7.11
C SER A 21 -6.24 11.36 -7.85
N GLN A 22 -6.27 12.48 -7.12
CA GLN A 22 -6.36 13.83 -7.71
C GLN A 22 -5.08 14.26 -8.43
N TYR A 23 -3.94 13.64 -8.13
CA TYR A 23 -2.69 14.00 -8.79
C TYR A 23 -2.67 13.49 -10.23
N ARG A 24 -2.50 14.41 -11.18
CA ARG A 24 -2.56 14.16 -12.63
C ARG A 24 -1.57 13.10 -13.13
N ASN A 25 -0.54 12.80 -12.33
CA ASN A 25 0.48 11.82 -12.66
C ASN A 25 0.30 10.46 -12.00
N VAL A 26 -0.65 10.34 -11.06
CA VAL A 26 -1.08 9.08 -10.47
C VAL A 26 -2.02 8.40 -11.46
N ARG A 27 -1.70 7.15 -11.78
CA ARG A 27 -2.45 6.32 -12.71
C ARG A 27 -3.42 5.38 -11.99
N GLY A 28 -3.15 5.08 -10.73
CA GLY A 28 -4.02 4.29 -9.88
C GLY A 28 -3.45 4.17 -8.48
N VAL A 29 -4.31 3.78 -7.55
CA VAL A 29 -3.95 3.47 -6.17
C VAL A 29 -4.64 2.17 -5.75
N MET A 30 -3.98 1.37 -4.93
CA MET A 30 -4.51 0.13 -4.39
C MET A 30 -4.21 0.07 -2.89
N VAL A 31 -5.17 -0.41 -2.11
CA VAL A 31 -5.03 -0.68 -0.68
C VAL A 31 -5.17 -2.18 -0.47
N LEU A 32 -4.15 -2.75 0.17
CA LEU A 32 -4.15 -4.13 0.61
C LEU A 32 -4.35 -4.15 2.12
N ALA A 33 -5.21 -5.02 2.63
CA ALA A 33 -5.19 -5.39 4.03
C ALA A 33 -3.89 -6.14 4.30
N ARG A 34 -3.22 -5.82 5.40
CA ARG A 34 -2.15 -6.66 5.90
C ARG A 34 -2.83 -7.96 6.35
N SER A 35 -2.53 -9.07 5.70
CA SER A 35 -2.94 -10.37 6.21
C SER A 35 -2.24 -10.55 7.56
N HIS A 36 -2.94 -10.20 8.64
CA HIS A 36 -2.46 -10.47 9.98
C HIS A 36 -2.41 -11.99 10.12
N ILE A 37 -1.30 -12.49 10.66
CA ILE A 37 -1.20 -13.85 11.16
C ILE A 37 -2.28 -13.98 12.26
N VAL A 38 -3.47 -14.46 11.91
CA VAL A 38 -4.55 -14.64 12.89
C VAL A 38 -4.20 -15.88 13.72
N GLY A 39 -3.53 -15.64 14.84
CA GLY A 39 -3.23 -16.62 15.90
C GLY A 39 -2.22 -17.69 15.50
N ASP A 40 -0.94 -17.52 15.87
CA ASP A 40 0.19 -18.50 15.91
C ASP A 40 0.37 -19.48 14.73
N THR A 41 -0.44 -19.36 13.70
CA THR A 41 -0.43 -20.17 12.50
C THR A 41 -0.22 -19.21 11.34
N PRO A 42 0.96 -19.23 10.70
CA PRO A 42 1.14 -18.56 9.43
C PRO A 42 0.19 -19.23 8.45
N HIS A 43 -1.01 -18.65 8.27
CA HIS A 43 -1.79 -18.93 7.09
C HIS A 43 -1.04 -18.23 5.96
N PRO A 44 -0.39 -18.95 5.05
CA PRO A 44 0.01 -18.32 3.81
C PRO A 44 -1.28 -17.78 3.21
N SER A 45 -1.41 -16.46 3.08
CA SER A 45 -2.31 -15.86 2.10
C SER A 45 -2.08 -16.69 0.84
N ARG A 46 -3.08 -17.44 0.38
CA ARG A 46 -2.95 -18.22 -0.85
C ARG A 46 -2.39 -17.25 -1.89
N PRO A 47 -1.34 -17.58 -2.66
CA PRO A 47 -0.87 -16.67 -3.71
C PRO A 47 -2.06 -16.31 -4.61
N GLY A 48 -2.53 -15.06 -4.52
CA GLY A 48 -3.78 -14.59 -5.14
C GLY A 48 -4.88 -14.11 -4.20
N ASP A 49 -4.75 -14.29 -2.88
CA ASP A 49 -5.67 -13.82 -1.84
C ASP A 49 -5.08 -12.65 -1.05
N ALA A 50 -4.28 -11.82 -1.73
CA ALA A 50 -3.88 -10.54 -1.18
C ALA A 50 -5.18 -9.74 -0.97
N GLY A 51 -5.50 -9.43 0.29
CA GLY A 51 -6.78 -8.83 0.67
C GLY A 51 -6.93 -7.43 0.10
N ILE A 52 -7.26 -7.31 -1.18
CA ILE A 52 -7.49 -6.03 -1.85
C ILE A 52 -8.74 -5.42 -1.21
N VAL A 53 -8.54 -4.39 -0.41
CA VAL A 53 -9.62 -3.64 0.25
C VAL A 53 -10.22 -2.66 -0.75
N GLN A 54 -9.37 -2.00 -1.53
CA GLN A 54 -9.81 -0.96 -2.45
C GLN A 54 -8.83 -0.77 -3.60
N THR A 55 -9.36 -0.51 -4.79
CA THR A 55 -8.59 -0.09 -5.97
C THR A 55 -9.22 1.15 -6.59
N THR A 56 -8.37 2.00 -7.15
CA THR A 56 -8.77 3.13 -8.00
C THR A 56 -7.86 3.21 -9.21
N GLY A 57 -8.45 3.52 -10.36
CA GLY A 57 -7.76 3.60 -11.64
C GLY A 57 -7.56 2.23 -12.32
N THR A 58 -7.44 2.27 -13.64
CA THR A 58 -7.42 1.07 -14.50
C THR A 58 -6.16 0.22 -14.40
N VAL A 59 -5.11 0.72 -13.74
CA VAL A 59 -3.83 0.01 -13.60
C VAL A 59 -3.96 -1.23 -12.72
N PHE A 60 -4.89 -1.22 -11.78
CA PHE A 60 -5.09 -2.28 -10.79
C PHE A 60 -6.42 -3.04 -10.98
N GLU A 61 -7.08 -2.89 -12.12
CA GLU A 61 -8.32 -3.60 -12.43
C GLU A 61 -8.05 -5.04 -12.90
N GLY A 62 -8.96 -5.96 -12.56
CA GLY A 62 -8.94 -7.35 -13.01
C GLY A 62 -7.74 -8.16 -12.49
N GLU A 63 -7.29 -9.11 -13.31
CA GLU A 63 -6.20 -10.06 -12.96
C GLU A 63 -4.86 -9.35 -12.71
N GLY A 64 -4.66 -8.17 -13.32
CA GLY A 64 -3.45 -7.36 -13.10
C GLY A 64 -3.33 -6.88 -11.66
N GLY A 65 -4.44 -6.42 -11.06
CA GLY A 65 -4.48 -5.99 -9.67
C GLY A 65 -4.08 -7.09 -8.69
N ALA A 66 -4.64 -8.29 -8.85
CA ALA A 66 -4.33 -9.45 -8.01
C ALA A 66 -2.85 -9.85 -8.08
N LYS A 67 -2.25 -9.82 -9.28
CA LYS A 67 -0.81 -10.09 -9.46
C LYS A 67 0.05 -9.02 -8.78
N TYR A 68 -0.33 -7.74 -8.91
CA TYR A 68 0.35 -6.65 -8.23
C TYR A 68 0.24 -6.79 -6.71
N ALA A 69 -0.93 -7.15 -6.21
CA ALA A 69 -1.20 -7.29 -4.79
C ALA A 69 -0.32 -8.38 -4.15
N GLY A 70 -0.32 -9.59 -4.72
CA GLY A 70 0.53 -10.68 -4.23
C GLY A 70 2.03 -10.39 -4.34
N ALA A 71 2.48 -9.73 -5.42
CA ALA A 71 3.88 -9.35 -5.57
C ALA A 71 4.30 -8.30 -4.53
N VAL A 72 3.47 -7.29 -4.29
CA VAL A 72 3.75 -6.25 -3.28
C VAL A 72 3.76 -6.82 -1.87
N GLU A 73 2.81 -7.69 -1.54
CA GLU A 73 2.75 -8.37 -0.24
C GLU A 73 4.05 -9.13 0.06
N MET A 74 4.53 -9.94 -0.90
CA MET A 74 5.81 -10.65 -0.75
C MET A 74 7.01 -9.70 -0.60
N ILE A 75 7.06 -8.63 -1.39
CA ILE A 75 8.17 -7.66 -1.35
C ILE A 75 8.23 -6.96 0.01
N VAL A 76 7.08 -6.50 0.53
CA VAL A 76 7.00 -5.82 1.83
C VAL A 76 7.39 -6.77 2.95
N LEU A 77 6.89 -8.01 2.93
CA LEU A 77 7.22 -9.02 3.94
C LEU A 77 8.72 -9.34 3.96
N SER A 78 9.31 -9.65 2.80
CA SER A 78 10.73 -9.98 2.72
C SER A 78 11.63 -8.81 3.08
N THR A 79 11.28 -7.59 2.67
CA THR A 79 12.08 -6.40 2.99
C THR A 79 11.97 -6.04 4.47
N GLY A 80 10.77 -6.14 5.05
CA GLY A 80 10.57 -5.89 6.48
C GLY A 80 11.36 -6.87 7.35
N ALA A 81 11.36 -8.16 6.99
CA ALA A 81 12.17 -9.17 7.69
C ALA A 81 13.68 -8.86 7.60
N ALA A 82 14.17 -8.50 6.41
CA ALA A 82 15.58 -8.17 6.22
C ALA A 82 16.01 -6.92 7.01
N ILE A 83 15.14 -5.90 7.14
CA ILE A 83 15.42 -4.71 7.96
C ILE A 83 15.49 -5.08 9.44
N ALA A 84 14.54 -5.88 9.93
CA ALA A 84 14.53 -6.35 11.31
C ALA A 84 15.76 -7.20 11.68
N GLU A 85 16.32 -7.95 10.72
CA GLU A 85 17.58 -8.68 10.89
C GLU A 85 18.81 -7.76 10.91
N CYS A 86 18.74 -6.61 10.24
CA CYS A 86 19.84 -5.65 10.14
C CYS A 86 19.92 -4.74 11.36
N GLU A 87 18.77 -4.25 11.86
CA GLU A 87 18.68 -3.37 13.03
C GLU A 87 17.43 -3.71 13.83
N GLU A 88 17.64 -4.19 15.07
CA GLU A 88 16.55 -4.51 15.98
C GLU A 88 15.80 -3.22 16.36
N GLY A 89 14.51 -3.18 16.05
CA GLY A 89 13.66 -2.01 16.30
C GLY A 89 13.55 -1.02 15.14
N ASP A 90 14.24 -1.25 14.01
CA ASP A 90 13.96 -0.50 12.78
C ASP A 90 12.73 -1.07 12.04
N GLU A 91 11.96 -0.17 11.42
CA GLU A 91 10.68 -0.49 10.81
C GLU A 91 10.60 0.05 9.39
N LEU A 92 10.17 -0.79 8.46
CA LEU A 92 9.90 -0.36 7.10
C LEU A 92 8.70 0.60 7.07
N ARG A 93 8.93 1.87 6.70
CA ARG A 93 7.87 2.89 6.61
C ARG A 93 7.48 3.28 5.19
N LEU A 94 8.40 3.16 4.23
CA LEU A 94 8.15 3.55 2.85
C LEU A 94 9.10 2.83 1.90
N MET A 95 8.56 2.29 0.81
CA MET A 95 9.33 1.79 -0.33
C MET A 95 8.95 2.54 -1.59
N ARG A 96 9.95 2.84 -2.43
CA ARG A 96 9.74 3.42 -3.75
C ARG A 96 10.45 2.60 -4.81
N ILE A 97 9.68 1.99 -5.71
CA ILE A 97 10.19 1.15 -6.78
C ILE A 97 9.96 1.87 -8.11
N ARG A 98 11.05 2.28 -8.76
CA ARG A 98 11.00 2.91 -10.09
C ARG A 98 11.33 1.88 -11.16
N THR A 99 10.39 1.69 -12.08
CA THR A 99 10.58 0.92 -13.30
C THR A 99 10.67 1.86 -14.51
N LYS A 100 11.01 1.33 -15.69
CA LYS A 100 11.04 2.12 -16.93
C LYS A 100 9.70 2.77 -17.27
N ARG A 101 8.58 2.17 -16.84
CA ARG A 101 7.22 2.58 -17.25
C ARG A 101 6.36 3.11 -16.11
N HIS A 102 6.73 2.81 -14.87
CA HIS A 102 5.93 3.05 -13.69
C HIS A 102 6.82 3.40 -12.49
N GLU A 103 6.32 4.25 -11.62
CA GLU A 103 6.83 4.47 -10.29
C GLU A 103 5.79 3.96 -9.30
N LEU A 104 6.20 3.01 -8.45
CA LEU A 104 5.38 2.46 -7.38
C LEU A 104 5.85 3.05 -6.06
N ILE A 105 4.91 3.54 -5.27
CA ILE A 105 5.18 3.91 -3.88
C ILE A 105 4.32 3.04 -2.99
N ILE A 106 5.00 2.35 -2.09
CA ILE A 106 4.42 1.38 -1.18
C ILE A 106 4.63 1.91 0.22
N THR A 107 3.54 2.21 0.92
CA THR A 107 3.56 2.66 2.31
C THR A 107 2.94 1.57 3.15
N PRO A 108 3.74 0.70 3.78
CA PRO A 108 3.25 -0.22 4.78
C PRO A 108 2.81 0.54 6.04
N ASP A 109 1.64 0.15 6.55
CA ASP A 109 1.04 0.59 7.81
C ASP A 109 0.74 -0.65 8.66
N GLU A 110 0.37 -0.47 9.93
CA GLU A 110 0.03 -1.55 10.84
C GLU A 110 -1.05 -2.47 10.26
N LYS A 111 -2.03 -1.87 9.57
CA LYS A 111 -3.26 -2.54 9.07
C LYS A 111 -3.33 -2.66 7.55
N TYR A 112 -2.64 -1.79 6.82
CA TYR A 112 -2.79 -1.69 5.37
C TYR A 112 -1.46 -1.51 4.64
N VAL A 113 -1.43 -1.85 3.36
CA VAL A 113 -0.35 -1.49 2.44
C VAL A 113 -0.95 -0.65 1.32
N LEU A 114 -0.56 0.62 1.27
CA LEU A 114 -0.99 1.53 0.23
C LEU A 114 0.00 1.50 -0.94
N VAL A 115 -0.50 1.32 -2.15
CA VAL A 115 0.29 1.20 -3.38
C VAL A 115 -0.18 2.24 -4.39
N GLY A 116 0.63 3.26 -4.63
CA GLY A 116 0.40 4.24 -5.70
C GLY A 116 1.19 3.89 -6.96
N SER A 117 0.55 3.88 -8.12
CA SER A 117 1.24 3.78 -9.43
C SER A 117 1.19 5.11 -10.15
N ALA A 118 2.35 5.63 -10.56
CA ALA A 118 2.48 6.89 -11.27
C ALA A 118 3.44 6.80 -12.45
N ARG A 119 3.51 7.89 -13.24
CA ARG A 119 4.58 8.04 -14.25
C ARG A 119 5.95 8.15 -13.57
N PRO A 120 7.00 7.56 -14.17
CA PRO A 120 8.35 7.66 -13.63
C PRO A 120 8.83 9.10 -13.58
N GLY A 121 9.25 9.56 -12.39
CA GLY A 121 9.75 10.91 -12.14
C GLY A 121 8.67 11.90 -11.67
N ALA A 122 7.43 11.45 -11.49
CA ALA A 122 6.31 12.33 -11.20
C ALA A 122 5.88 12.34 -9.72
N MET A 123 6.27 11.34 -8.92
CA MET A 123 5.85 11.24 -7.51
C MET A 123 6.82 11.90 -6.52
N SER A 124 7.97 12.40 -6.97
CA SER A 124 9.01 12.94 -6.07
C SER A 124 8.56 14.13 -5.22
N ALA A 125 7.43 14.77 -5.53
CA ALA A 125 6.92 15.94 -4.83
C ALA A 125 5.72 15.68 -3.90
N TYR A 126 5.09 14.49 -3.95
CA TYR A 126 3.73 14.32 -3.41
C TYR A 126 3.63 13.53 -2.10
N LEU A 127 4.72 12.88 -1.66
CA LEU A 127 4.73 12.03 -0.46
C LEU A 127 5.83 12.39 0.56
N LEU A 128 6.59 13.46 0.31
CA LEU A 128 7.66 13.93 1.21
C LEU A 128 7.36 15.26 1.90
N THR A 129 6.20 15.88 1.65
CA THR A 129 5.78 17.04 2.42
C THR A 129 4.92 16.56 3.59
N PRO A 130 5.41 16.61 4.84
CA PRO A 130 4.51 16.56 5.97
C PRO A 130 3.51 17.71 5.79
N THR A 131 2.22 17.42 5.93
CA THR A 131 1.20 18.46 6.01
C THR A 131 1.63 19.43 7.10
N PRO A 132 1.81 20.74 6.81
CA PRO A 132 1.90 21.70 7.90
C PRO A 132 0.58 21.59 8.65
N HIS A 133 0.63 21.17 9.92
CA HIS A 133 -0.48 21.38 10.82
C HIS A 133 -0.76 22.88 10.81
N SER A 134 -1.89 23.28 10.21
CA SER A 134 -2.40 24.63 10.39
C SER A 134 -2.79 24.75 11.86
N SER A 135 -2.03 25.58 12.56
CA SER A 135 -2.30 26.34 13.80
C SER A 135 -3.29 25.76 14.81
#